data_AF-M1JDP0-F1
#
_entry.id   AF-M1JDP0-F1
#
_cell.length_a   1.000
_cell.length_b   1.000
_cell.length_c   1.000
_cell.angle_alpha   90.00
_cell.angle_beta   90.00
_cell.angle_gamma   90.00
#
_symmetry.space_group_name_H-M   'P 1'
#
loop_
_entity.id
_entity.type
_entity.pdbx_description
1 polymer ?
#
loop_
_entity_poly.entity_id
_entity_poly.type
_entity_poly.pdbx_seq_one_letter_code
_entity_poly.pdbx_strand_id
1 'polypeptide(L)'
;MNVVDVRVCKYLEIDFFYDEKVVEMLGPPISTDCDNCKFQDLFYDFKFWETHESLEKLWRVETDPQRKKYLQALILICASMVKYCKGQIQVSDDLMNKALSLISDLPEELLPFFYFSITLNS
;
A
#
# COMPACT_ATOMS: atom_id res chain seq x y z
N MET A 1 -23.70 -7.21 10.54
CA MET A 1 -22.23 -7.17 10.54
C MET A 1 -21.79 -7.10 9.09
N ASN A 2 -21.61 -5.89 8.61
CA ASN A 2 -21.32 -5.59 7.20
C ASN A 2 -19.81 -5.39 6.99
N VAL A 3 -19.02 -6.43 7.26
CA VAL A 3 -17.57 -6.43 7.05
C VAL A 3 -17.27 -6.72 5.59
N VAL A 4 -16.46 -5.86 4.97
CA VAL A 4 -16.03 -5.93 3.57
C VAL A 4 -14.69 -6.62 3.45
N ASP A 5 -13.73 -6.25 4.30
CA ASP A 5 -12.41 -6.86 4.30
C ASP A 5 -11.83 -6.96 5.71
N VAL A 6 -10.99 -7.97 5.92
CA VAL A 6 -10.24 -8.16 7.16
C VAL A 6 -8.80 -8.47 6.80
N ARG A 7 -7.87 -7.73 7.39
CA ARG A 7 -6.43 -7.89 7.19
C ARG A 7 -5.75 -7.94 8.55
N VAL A 8 -4.77 -8.83 8.69
CA VAL A 8 -3.96 -8.96 9.90
C VAL A 8 -2.50 -8.68 9.53
N CYS A 9 -2.08 -7.42 9.74
CA CYS A 9 -0.69 -6.99 9.60
C CYS A 9 -0.10 -6.73 11.00
N LYS A 10 0.40 -5.51 11.25
CA LYS A 10 0.77 -5.02 12.59
C LYS A 10 -0.46 -4.90 13.50
N TYR A 11 -1.59 -4.47 12.92
CA TYR A 11 -2.89 -4.38 13.58
C TYR A 11 -3.91 -5.24 12.83
N LEU A 12 -5.04 -5.49 13.50
CA LEU A 12 -6.25 -5.99 12.85
C LEU A 12 -6.93 -4.81 12.14
N GLU A 13 -6.92 -4.82 10.81
CA GLU A 13 -7.62 -3.86 9.97
C GLU A 13 -8.92 -4.47 9.49
N ILE A 14 -10.00 -3.70 9.59
CA ILE A 14 -11.33 -4.14 9.19
C ILE A 14 -11.94 -3.02 8.39
N ASP A 15 -12.27 -3.31 7.13
CA ASP A 15 -13.10 -2.43 6.31
C ASP A 15 -14.54 -2.88 6.50
N PHE A 16 -15.42 -1.95 6.88
CA PHE A 16 -16.83 -2.23 7.09
C PHE A 16 -17.66 -1.01 6.70
N PHE A 17 -18.90 -1.25 6.27
CA PHE A 17 -19.87 -0.17 6.16
C PHE A 17 -20.27 0.26 7.56
N TYR A 18 -20.37 1.56 7.83
CA TYR A 18 -20.69 2.13 9.15
C TYR A 18 -21.81 1.34 9.85
N ASP A 19 -21.40 0.44 10.77
CA ASP A 19 -22.23 -0.55 11.46
C ASP A 19 -21.85 -0.46 12.93
N GLU A 20 -22.69 0.18 13.74
CA GLU A 20 -22.44 0.45 15.17
C GLU A 20 -22.10 -0.84 15.93
N LYS A 21 -22.59 -2.00 15.48
CA LYS A 21 -22.31 -3.30 16.09
C LYS A 21 -20.85 -3.70 16.01
N VAL A 22 -20.12 -3.25 14.98
CA VAL A 22 -18.68 -3.53 14.85
C VAL A 22 -17.91 -2.78 15.94
N VAL A 23 -18.26 -1.52 16.19
CA VAL A 23 -17.66 -0.69 17.24
C VAL A 23 -18.04 -1.21 18.64
N GLU A 24 -19.28 -1.64 18.85
CA GLU A 24 -19.69 -2.27 20.11
C GLU A 24 -18.90 -3.55 20.41
N MET A 25 -18.59 -4.35 19.38
CA MET A 25 -17.90 -5.63 19.53
C MET A 25 -16.38 -5.49 19.70
N LEU A 26 -15.76 -4.58 18.97
CA LEU A 26 -14.31 -4.46 18.86
C LEU A 26 -13.73 -3.26 19.62
N GLY A 27 -14.60 -2.35 20.06
CA GLY A 27 -14.22 -1.07 20.63
C GLY A 27 -13.98 0.01 19.56
N PRO A 28 -13.65 1.23 20.00
CA PRO A 28 -13.32 2.31 19.09
C PRO A 28 -12.05 2.01 18.29
N PRO A 29 -11.96 2.47 17.03
CA PRO A 29 -10.76 2.28 16.22
C PRO A 29 -9.55 3.00 16.84
N ILE A 30 -8.39 2.34 16.81
CA ILE A 30 -7.11 2.92 17.28
C ILE A 30 -6.63 4.02 16.32
N SER A 31 -6.89 3.85 15.04
CA SER A 31 -6.56 4.79 13.95
C SER A 31 -7.59 4.63 12.85
N THR A 32 -7.97 5.73 12.21
CA THR A 32 -8.75 5.74 10.96
C THR A 32 -7.88 6.15 9.78
N ASP A 33 -8.46 6.11 8.59
CA ASP A 33 -7.83 6.58 7.36
C ASP A 33 -7.25 8.00 7.54
N CYS A 34 -6.08 8.20 6.96
CA CYS A 34 -5.34 9.45 7.05
C CYS A 34 -5.15 10.05 5.66
N ASP A 35 -5.89 11.14 5.39
CA ASP A 35 -5.89 11.77 4.06
C ASP A 35 -4.57 12.48 3.69
N ASN A 36 -3.77 12.88 4.68
CA ASN A 36 -2.54 13.67 4.49
C ASN A 36 -1.29 12.98 5.08
N CYS A 37 -1.32 11.67 5.27
CA CYS A 37 -0.15 10.94 5.78
C CYS A 37 0.88 10.74 4.68
N LYS A 38 2.15 10.86 5.05
CA LYS A 38 3.24 10.64 4.12
C LYS A 38 3.36 9.17 3.76
N PHE A 39 3.85 8.92 2.55
CA PHE A 39 4.12 7.57 2.06
C PHE A 39 4.94 6.72 3.06
N GLN A 40 6.01 7.28 3.61
CA GLN A 40 6.90 6.56 4.53
C GLN A 40 6.18 6.17 5.83
N ASP A 41 5.41 7.10 6.38
CA ASP A 41 4.70 6.90 7.65
C ASP A 41 3.68 5.77 7.51
N LEU A 42 2.92 5.77 6.40
CA LEU A 42 1.96 4.70 6.10
C LEU A 42 2.65 3.35 5.87
N PHE A 43 3.66 3.33 5.00
CA PHE A 43 4.31 2.08 4.61
C PHE A 43 5.01 1.40 5.80
N TYR A 44 5.71 2.18 6.62
CA TYR A 44 6.42 1.65 7.79
C TYR A 44 5.49 1.33 8.97
N ASP A 45 4.28 1.90 9.02
CA ASP A 45 3.24 1.49 9.96
C ASP A 45 2.34 0.36 9.43
N PHE A 46 2.75 -0.31 8.34
CA PHE A 46 2.05 -1.45 7.74
C PHE A 46 0.66 -1.10 7.16
N LYS A 47 0.38 0.18 6.92
CA LYS A 47 -0.82 0.71 6.24
C LYS A 47 -0.68 0.57 4.74
N PHE A 48 -0.55 -0.68 4.28
CA PHE A 48 -0.19 -0.99 2.90
C PHE A 48 -1.29 -0.62 1.90
N TRP A 49 -2.56 -0.69 2.31
CA TRP A 49 -3.67 -0.30 1.46
C TRP A 49 -3.68 1.21 1.19
N GLU A 50 -3.56 2.01 2.25
CA GLU A 50 -3.53 3.47 2.19
C GLU A 50 -2.29 3.97 1.44
N THR A 51 -1.16 3.27 1.63
CA THR A 51 0.05 3.51 0.86
C THR A 51 -0.19 3.22 -0.63
N HIS A 52 -0.81 2.09 -0.95
CA HIS A 52 -1.16 1.71 -2.32
C HIS A 52 -2.03 2.78 -2.98
N GLU A 53 -3.10 3.23 -2.33
CA GLU A 53 -4.00 4.26 -2.88
C GLU A 53 -3.28 5.59 -3.13
N SER A 54 -2.41 6.00 -2.19
CA SER A 54 -1.60 7.21 -2.32
C SER A 54 -0.65 7.14 -3.52
N LEU A 55 0.03 6.00 -3.70
CA LEU A 55 0.90 5.77 -4.86
C LEU A 55 0.11 5.69 -6.17
N GLU A 56 -1.08 5.11 -6.17
CA GLU A 56 -1.91 5.00 -7.37
C GLU A 56 -2.35 6.39 -7.87
N LYS A 57 -2.68 7.31 -6.96
CA LYS A 57 -2.97 8.72 -7.31
C LYS A 57 -1.79 9.35 -8.05
N LEU A 58 -0.56 9.15 -7.58
CA LEU A 58 0.66 9.65 -8.24
C LEU A 58 0.90 8.96 -9.59
N TRP A 59 0.75 7.63 -9.65
CA TRP A 59 0.98 6.84 -10.87
C TRP A 59 0.03 7.22 -12.01
N ARG A 60 -1.24 7.55 -11.70
CA ARG A 60 -2.25 7.94 -12.69
C ARG A 60 -1.85 9.20 -13.45
N VAL A 61 -1.23 10.17 -12.78
CA VAL A 61 -0.84 11.46 -13.37
C VAL A 61 0.61 11.49 -13.87
N GLU A 62 1.41 10.49 -13.52
CA GLU A 62 2.80 10.40 -13.94
C GLU A 62 2.95 10.20 -15.45
N THR A 63 3.85 10.97 -16.05
CA THR A 63 4.14 10.98 -17.49
C THR A 63 5.52 10.43 -17.82
N ASP A 64 6.48 10.50 -16.91
CA ASP A 64 7.81 9.92 -17.11
C ASP A 64 7.73 8.38 -17.07
N PRO A 65 8.13 7.65 -18.13
CA PRO A 65 7.97 6.21 -18.19
C PRO A 65 8.73 5.44 -17.11
N GLN A 66 9.91 5.91 -16.70
CA GLN A 66 10.74 5.23 -15.71
C GLN A 66 10.16 5.41 -14.31
N ARG A 67 9.77 6.64 -13.97
CA ARG A 67 9.09 6.98 -12.71
C ARG A 67 7.73 6.30 -12.63
N LYS A 68 6.98 6.23 -13.73
CA LYS A 68 5.70 5.51 -13.78
C LYS A 68 5.89 4.01 -13.53
N LYS A 69 6.93 3.41 -14.12
CA LYS A 69 7.30 2.00 -13.87
C LYS A 69 7.73 1.76 -12.42
N TYR A 70 8.49 2.69 -11.84
CA TYR A 70 8.89 2.63 -10.44
C TYR A 70 7.69 2.72 -9.49
N LEU A 71 6.78 3.66 -9.71
CA LEU A 71 5.53 3.78 -8.94
C LEU A 71 4.69 2.50 -9.07
N GLN A 72 4.58 1.93 -10.28
CA GLN A 72 3.88 0.66 -10.48
C GLN A 72 4.50 -0.49 -9.68
N ALA A 73 5.83 -0.55 -9.59
CA ALA A 73 6.51 -1.55 -8.79
C ALA A 73 6.20 -1.39 -7.28
N LEU A 74 6.22 -0.15 -6.76
CA LEU A 74 5.85 0.12 -5.36
C LEU A 74 4.38 -0.22 -5.07
N ILE A 75 3.48 0.09 -6.00
CA ILE A 75 2.06 -0.30 -5.92
C ILE A 75 1.91 -1.82 -5.82
N LEU A 76 2.64 -2.57 -6.65
CA LEU A 76 2.64 -4.04 -6.61
C LEU A 76 3.22 -4.60 -5.31
N ILE A 77 4.26 -3.98 -4.75
CA ILE A 77 4.78 -4.32 -3.42
C ILE A 77 3.69 -4.13 -2.36
N CYS A 78 3.03 -2.98 -2.35
CA CYS A 78 1.94 -2.71 -1.38
C CYS A 78 0.80 -3.71 -1.54
N ALA A 79 0.37 -3.99 -2.78
CA ALA A 79 -0.66 -4.98 -3.06
C ALA A 79 -0.25 -6.39 -2.62
N SER A 80 1.01 -6.77 -2.84
CA SER A 80 1.58 -8.03 -2.35
C SER A 80 1.50 -8.14 -0.82
N MET A 81 1.86 -7.07 -0.10
CA MET A 81 1.79 -7.05 1.36
C MET A 81 0.35 -7.11 1.88
N VAL A 82 -0.60 -6.44 1.22
CA VAL A 82 -2.03 -6.58 1.53
C VAL A 82 -2.48 -8.04 1.39
N LYS A 83 -2.06 -8.74 0.32
CA LYS A 83 -2.39 -10.16 0.13
C LYS A 83 -1.75 -11.05 1.18
N TYR A 84 -0.51 -10.75 1.57
CA TYR A 84 0.17 -11.43 2.67
C TYR A 84 -0.63 -11.33 3.98
N CYS A 85 -1.05 -10.12 4.36
CA CYS A 85 -1.85 -9.89 5.57
C CYS A 85 -3.24 -10.54 5.55
N LYS A 86 -3.70 -11.00 4.38
CA LYS A 86 -4.94 -11.78 4.20
C LYS A 86 -4.70 -13.30 4.21
N GLY A 87 -3.46 -13.74 4.43
CA GLY A 87 -3.07 -15.14 4.33
C GLY A 87 -3.02 -15.68 2.89
N GLN A 88 -3.08 -14.81 1.87
CA GLN A 88 -3.09 -15.19 0.45
C GLN A 88 -1.65 -15.26 -0.09
N ILE A 89 -0.85 -16.15 0.50
CA ILE A 89 0.62 -16.18 0.32
C ILE A 89 1.03 -16.34 -1.14
N GLN A 90 0.46 -17.30 -1.88
CA GLN A 90 0.81 -17.50 -3.29
C GLN A 90 0.54 -16.25 -4.15
N VAL A 91 -0.58 -15.57 -3.91
CA VAL A 91 -0.95 -14.34 -4.64
C VAL A 91 0.00 -13.20 -4.26
N SER A 92 0.41 -13.15 -3.00
CA SER A 92 1.41 -12.20 -2.51
C SER A 92 2.75 -12.40 -3.23
N ASP A 93 3.24 -13.65 -3.31
CA ASP A 93 4.50 -13.99 -3.97
C ASP A 93 4.46 -13.64 -5.47
N ASP A 94 3.36 -13.96 -6.16
CA ASP A 94 3.19 -13.65 -7.59
C ASP A 94 3.24 -12.14 -7.86
N LEU A 95 2.64 -11.33 -6.97
CA LEU A 95 2.68 -9.87 -7.07
C LEU A 95 4.08 -9.32 -6.76
N MET A 96 4.74 -9.87 -5.74
CA MET A 96 6.10 -9.49 -5.38
C MET A 96 7.08 -9.76 -6.53
N ASN A 97 7.00 -10.95 -7.15
CA ASN A 97 7.81 -11.31 -8.29
C ASN A 97 7.63 -10.35 -9.49
N LYS A 98 6.39 -9.94 -9.75
CA LYS A 98 6.10 -8.91 -10.77
C LYS A 98 6.73 -7.57 -10.42
N ALA A 99 6.64 -7.14 -9.17
CA ALA A 99 7.27 -5.91 -8.72
C ALA A 99 8.79 -5.94 -8.88
N LEU A 100 9.43 -7.03 -8.46
CA LEU A 100 10.88 -7.23 -8.59
C LEU A 100 11.32 -7.23 -10.05
N SER A 101 10.55 -7.86 -10.95
CA SER A 101 10.83 -7.81 -12.39
C SER A 101 10.75 -6.39 -12.96
N LEU A 102 9.82 -5.54 -12.47
CA LEU A 102 9.79 -4.14 -12.90
C LEU A 102 10.99 -3.34 -12.38
N ILE A 103 11.43 -3.62 -11.15
CA ILE A 103 12.60 -2.97 -10.55
C ILE A 103 13.89 -3.38 -11.26
N SER A 104 14.06 -4.66 -11.59
CA SER A 104 15.27 -5.16 -12.26
C SER A 104 15.48 -4.57 -13.66
N ASP A 105 14.41 -4.12 -14.30
CA ASP A 105 14.47 -3.48 -15.61
C ASP A 105 14.78 -1.97 -15.53
N LEU A 106 14.75 -1.36 -14.33
CA LEU A 106 15.03 0.05 -14.15
C LEU A 106 16.55 0.28 -14.05
N PRO A 107 17.07 1.42 -14.56
CA PRO A 107 18.45 1.81 -14.29
C PRO A 107 18.67 1.99 -12.79
N GLU A 108 19.62 1.24 -12.23
CA GLU A 108 19.86 1.17 -10.79
C GLU A 108 20.24 2.53 -10.20
N GLU A 109 20.94 3.37 -10.98
CA GLU A 109 21.36 4.71 -10.55
C GLU A 109 20.17 5.66 -10.31
N LEU A 110 19.00 5.37 -10.88
CA LEU A 110 17.81 6.22 -10.75
C LEU A 110 16.95 5.89 -9.53
N LEU A 111 17.09 4.69 -8.97
CA LEU A 111 16.25 4.24 -7.85
C LEU A 111 16.37 5.17 -6.62
N PRO A 112 17.57 5.63 -6.20
CA PRO A 112 17.68 6.58 -5.09
C PRO A 112 16.96 7.90 -5.40
N PHE A 113 17.08 8.43 -6.62
CA PHE A 113 16.42 9.67 -7.02
C PHE A 113 14.90 9.54 -6.99
N PHE A 114 14.35 8.43 -7.48
CA PHE A 114 12.93 8.19 -7.43
C PHE A 114 12.44 8.08 -5.98
N TYR A 115 13.15 7.35 -5.11
CA TYR A 115 12.83 7.30 -3.69
C TYR A 115 12.80 8.70 -3.06
N PHE A 116 13.88 9.48 -3.20
CA PHE A 116 13.92 10.85 -2.67
C PHE A 116 12.77 11.70 -3.20
N SER A 117 12.47 11.60 -4.50
CA SER A 117 11.41 12.38 -5.13
C SER A 117 10.01 12.06 -4.61
N ILE A 118 9.76 10.83 -4.17
CA ILE A 118 8.49 10.46 -3.54
C ILE A 118 8.45 11.05 -2.14
N THR A 119 9.51 10.85 -1.37
CA THR A 119 9.57 11.24 0.04
C THR A 119 9.52 12.76 0.27
N LEU A 120 10.03 13.55 -0.67
CA LEU A 120 9.99 15.02 -0.60
C LEU A 120 8.66 15.60 -1.09
N ASN A 121 7.94 14.87 -1.94
CA ASN A 121 6.68 15.31 -2.54
C ASN A 121 5.44 14.68 -1.87
N SER A 122 5.64 13.90 -0.81
CA SER A 122 4.60 13.25 0.00
C SER A 122 4.32 13.96 1.30
#